data_AF-A0A7S0EBD0-F1
#
_entry.id   AF-A0A7S0EBD0-F1
#
_cell.length_a   1.000
_cell.length_b   1.000
_cell.length_c   1.000
_cell.angle_alpha   90.00
_cell.angle_beta   90.00
_cell.angle_gamma   90.00
#
_symmetry.space_group_name_H-M   'P 1'
#
loop_
_entity.id
_entity.type
_entity.pdbx_description
1 polymer ?
#
loop_
_entity_poly.entity_id
_entity_poly.type
_entity_poly.pdbx_seq_one_letter_code
_entity_poly.pdbx_strand_id
1 'polypeptide(L)'
;ENSEMCSASLECSPGFWRICANSTGSEEMMVDIFYSDVLRSEVENAKTKIWRHLETFLVSSARDAFWFVLEREPSQSESDSFVADMRDGKDYRQLVEGIRASKEYKSKCSVTPCTSRAGHAVESTFLDVLLRSVDPTALQSYTNELHHGLHVAKLRSILRESEEYRDLCLRRGEDVCEPAREQVQTLYRQVLGREPDPQ
;
A
#
# COMPACT_ATOMS: atom_id res chain seq x y z
N GLU A 1 -21.27 54.60 -14.96
CA GLU A 1 -21.47 53.70 -16.12
C GLU A 1 -20.13 53.08 -16.48
N ASN A 2 -20.10 51.75 -16.49
CA ASN A 2 -19.26 50.83 -17.28
C ASN A 2 -19.12 49.52 -16.50
N SER A 3 -20.25 48.81 -16.43
CA SER A 3 -20.30 47.40 -16.08
C SER A 3 -20.02 46.64 -17.38
N GLU A 4 -18.77 46.20 -17.57
CA GLU A 4 -18.48 45.27 -18.66
C GLU A 4 -19.03 43.89 -18.28
N MET A 5 -20.21 43.61 -18.83
CA MET A 5 -20.81 42.28 -18.88
C MET A 5 -19.80 41.30 -19.47
N CYS A 6 -19.47 40.23 -18.74
CA CYS A 6 -18.78 39.08 -19.31
C CYS A 6 -19.63 38.53 -20.47
N SER A 7 -19.18 38.80 -21.69
CA SER A 7 -19.77 38.26 -22.92
C SER A 7 -19.62 36.74 -22.94
N ALA A 8 -20.71 36.07 -23.29
CA ALA A 8 -20.98 34.64 -23.19
C ALA A 8 -20.14 33.72 -24.13
N SER A 9 -18.84 33.93 -24.25
CA SER A 9 -18.01 33.19 -25.21
C SER A 9 -16.56 32.95 -24.77
N LEU A 10 -16.27 33.01 -23.48
CA LEU A 10 -14.95 32.61 -22.97
C LEU A 10 -15.00 31.17 -22.50
N GLU A 11 -14.58 30.28 -23.40
CA GLU A 11 -14.33 28.87 -23.15
C GLU A 11 -13.49 28.71 -21.87
N CYS A 12 -14.02 27.98 -20.89
CA CYS A 12 -13.26 27.51 -19.74
C CYS A 12 -12.13 26.61 -20.26
N SER A 13 -10.91 27.14 -20.32
CA SER A 13 -9.73 26.36 -20.70
C SER A 13 -9.40 25.32 -19.63
N PRO A 14 -9.01 24.09 -19.99
CA PRO A 14 -8.56 23.10 -19.02
C PRO A 14 -7.29 23.61 -18.33
N GLY A 15 -7.37 23.89 -17.03
CA GLY A 15 -6.22 24.33 -16.21
C GLY A 15 -6.34 25.72 -15.57
N PHE A 16 -7.38 26.50 -15.86
CA PHE A 16 -7.64 27.77 -15.16
C PHE A 16 -9.06 27.82 -14.61
N TRP A 17 -9.18 27.73 -13.29
CA TRP A 17 -10.43 27.95 -12.57
C TRP A 17 -10.64 29.45 -12.41
N ARG A 18 -11.56 30.05 -13.18
CA ARG A 18 -12.08 31.40 -12.91
C ARG A 18 -13.52 31.27 -12.44
N ILE A 19 -13.80 31.84 -11.27
CA ILE A 19 -15.16 31.90 -10.75
C ILE A 19 -15.80 33.20 -11.25
N CYS A 20 -16.87 33.08 -12.03
CA CYS A 20 -17.61 34.22 -12.55
C CYS A 20 -18.32 34.94 -11.39
N ALA A 21 -18.11 36.26 -11.27
CA ALA A 21 -18.53 37.09 -10.13
C ALA A 21 -20.07 37.29 -9.96
N ASN A 22 -20.90 36.53 -10.68
CA ASN A 22 -22.36 36.67 -10.62
C ASN A 22 -23.04 35.71 -9.64
N SER A 23 -22.30 34.90 -8.88
CA SER A 23 -22.89 34.03 -7.86
C SER A 23 -23.15 34.82 -6.56
N THR A 24 -24.38 34.75 -6.11
CA THR A 24 -24.92 35.40 -4.92
C THR A 24 -24.40 34.73 -3.65
N GLY A 25 -23.30 35.27 -3.10
CA GLY A 25 -22.77 34.85 -1.80
C GLY A 25 -21.92 33.58 -1.83
N SER A 26 -20.98 33.47 -0.88
CA SER A 26 -19.98 32.39 -0.81
C SER A 26 -20.58 30.99 -0.63
N GLU A 27 -21.82 30.89 -0.14
CA GLU A 27 -22.48 29.61 0.14
C GLU A 27 -23.08 28.98 -1.14
N GLU A 28 -23.78 29.76 -1.97
CA GLU A 28 -24.28 29.31 -3.28
C GLU A 28 -23.12 29.00 -4.24
N MET A 29 -22.03 29.76 -4.15
CA MET A 29 -20.81 29.53 -4.94
C MET A 29 -20.13 28.18 -4.61
N MET A 30 -20.10 27.78 -3.34
CA MET A 30 -19.55 26.47 -2.94
C MET A 30 -20.45 25.34 -3.45
N VAL A 31 -21.77 25.52 -3.37
CA VAL A 31 -22.76 24.58 -3.91
C VAL A 31 -22.53 24.39 -5.41
N ASP A 32 -22.42 25.47 -6.20
CA ASP A 32 -22.19 25.39 -7.64
C ASP A 32 -20.89 24.68 -8.01
N ILE A 33 -19.81 24.88 -7.24
CA ILE A 33 -18.55 24.16 -7.45
C ILE A 33 -18.72 22.66 -7.17
N PHE A 34 -19.40 22.30 -6.07
CA PHE A 34 -19.63 20.89 -5.69
C PHE A 34 -20.51 20.15 -6.70
N TYR A 35 -21.48 20.84 -7.30
CA TYR A 35 -22.36 20.26 -8.32
C TYR A 35 -21.84 20.43 -9.76
N SER A 36 -20.73 21.16 -9.96
CA SER A 36 -20.17 21.39 -11.28
C SER A 36 -19.76 20.08 -11.96
N ASP A 37 -20.07 19.97 -13.26
CA ASP A 37 -19.64 18.83 -14.07
C ASP A 37 -18.11 18.73 -14.17
N VAL A 38 -17.41 19.86 -14.05
CA VAL A 38 -15.94 19.91 -14.03
C VAL A 38 -15.39 19.21 -12.80
N LEU A 39 -15.83 19.57 -11.59
CA LEU A 39 -15.40 18.88 -10.36
C LEU A 39 -15.77 17.39 -10.40
N ARG A 40 -16.99 17.06 -10.85
CA ARG A 40 -17.40 15.66 -11.00
C ARG A 40 -16.45 14.88 -11.91
N SER A 41 -16.11 15.45 -13.07
CA SER A 41 -15.18 14.82 -14.03
C SER A 41 -13.77 14.64 -13.47
N GLU A 42 -13.25 15.64 -12.74
CA GLU A 42 -11.93 15.56 -12.11
C GLU A 42 -11.90 14.51 -10.99
N VAL A 43 -12.98 14.42 -10.19
CA VAL A 43 -13.13 13.38 -9.17
C VAL A 43 -13.16 11.99 -9.81
N GLU A 44 -13.92 11.79 -10.88
CA GLU A 44 -13.95 10.49 -11.59
C GLU A 44 -12.61 10.15 -12.26
N ASN A 45 -11.90 11.14 -12.80
CA ASN A 45 -10.54 10.97 -13.32
C ASN A 45 -9.56 10.57 -12.21
N ALA A 46 -9.61 11.25 -11.06
CA ALA A 46 -8.79 10.93 -9.89
C ALA A 46 -9.08 9.51 -9.38
N LYS A 47 -10.37 9.14 -9.25
CA LYS A 47 -10.79 7.77 -8.90
C LYS A 47 -10.19 6.74 -9.86
N THR A 48 -10.29 6.99 -11.17
CA THR A 48 -9.77 6.09 -12.21
C THR A 48 -8.25 5.93 -12.13
N LYS A 49 -7.51 7.02 -11.88
CA LYS A 49 -6.05 6.97 -11.70
C LYS A 49 -5.67 6.18 -10.45
N ILE A 50 -6.30 6.45 -9.32
CA ILE A 50 -6.07 5.74 -8.06
C ILE A 50 -6.36 4.24 -8.26
N TRP A 51 -7.47 3.91 -8.93
CA TRP A 51 -7.81 2.53 -9.24
C TRP A 51 -6.80 1.80 -10.11
N ARG A 52 -6.26 2.44 -11.14
CA ARG A 52 -5.21 1.82 -11.95
C ARG A 52 -3.97 1.47 -11.12
N HIS A 53 -3.58 2.35 -10.20
CA HIS A 53 -2.45 2.10 -9.30
C HIS A 53 -2.79 0.98 -8.30
N LEU A 54 -4.00 0.99 -7.74
CA LEU A 54 -4.42 -0.08 -6.85
C LEU A 54 -4.46 -1.43 -7.58
N GLU A 55 -5.05 -1.52 -8.76
CA GLU A 55 -5.09 -2.78 -9.54
C GLU A 55 -3.68 -3.32 -9.78
N THR A 56 -2.74 -2.47 -10.17
CA THR A 56 -1.34 -2.86 -10.36
C THR A 56 -0.74 -3.42 -9.06
N PHE A 57 -0.99 -2.76 -7.94
CA PHE A 57 -0.55 -3.21 -6.62
C PHE A 57 -1.20 -4.54 -6.21
N LEU A 58 -2.50 -4.72 -6.45
CA LEU A 58 -3.24 -5.93 -6.12
C LEU A 58 -2.76 -7.12 -6.96
N VAL A 59 -2.50 -6.91 -8.25
CA VAL A 59 -1.89 -7.95 -9.12
C VAL A 59 -0.50 -8.32 -8.62
N SER A 60 0.34 -7.34 -8.24
CA SER A 60 1.64 -7.64 -7.63
C SER A 60 1.49 -8.44 -6.33
N SER A 61 0.53 -8.07 -5.48
CA SER A 61 0.25 -8.77 -4.22
C SER A 61 -0.23 -10.20 -4.46
N ALA A 62 -1.03 -10.43 -5.51
CA ALA A 62 -1.45 -11.76 -5.92
C ALA A 62 -0.23 -12.60 -6.36
N ARG A 63 0.68 -12.03 -7.14
CA ARG A 63 1.93 -12.71 -7.54
C ARG A 63 2.76 -13.10 -6.32
N ASP A 64 2.93 -12.19 -5.37
CA ASP A 64 3.66 -12.46 -4.13
C ASP A 64 3.00 -13.61 -3.34
N ALA A 65 1.67 -13.61 -3.22
CA ALA A 65 0.93 -14.68 -2.54
C ALA A 65 1.12 -16.04 -3.23
N PHE A 66 0.96 -16.11 -4.54
CA PHE A 66 1.11 -17.34 -5.31
C PHE A 66 2.57 -17.84 -5.31
N TRP A 67 3.54 -16.94 -5.45
CA TRP A 67 4.94 -17.30 -5.38
C TRP A 67 5.32 -17.80 -3.99
N PHE A 68 4.77 -17.18 -2.93
CA PHE A 68 5.07 -17.58 -1.57
C PHE A 68 4.44 -18.92 -1.18
N VAL A 69 3.19 -19.16 -1.60
CA VAL A 69 2.39 -20.34 -1.20
C VAL A 69 2.54 -21.52 -2.15
N LEU A 70 2.56 -21.25 -3.47
CA LEU A 70 2.58 -22.27 -4.53
C LEU A 70 3.89 -22.28 -5.34
N GLU A 71 4.77 -21.30 -5.17
CA GLU A 71 6.05 -21.18 -5.90
C GLU A 71 5.89 -21.11 -7.42
N ARG A 72 4.83 -20.44 -7.86
CA ARG A 72 4.59 -20.13 -9.27
C ARG A 72 3.93 -18.77 -9.40
N GLU A 73 3.94 -18.26 -10.62
CA GLU A 73 3.11 -17.11 -10.97
C GLU A 73 1.63 -17.51 -11.09
N PRO A 74 0.70 -16.62 -10.71
CA PRO A 74 -0.71 -16.80 -11.01
C PRO A 74 -0.96 -16.63 -12.52
N SER A 75 -1.95 -17.33 -13.03
CA SER A 75 -2.54 -17.05 -14.33
C SER A 75 -3.27 -15.69 -14.33
N GLN A 76 -3.58 -15.17 -15.51
CA GLN A 76 -4.33 -13.92 -15.63
C GLN A 76 -5.70 -14.02 -14.95
N SER A 77 -6.44 -15.12 -15.16
CA SER A 77 -7.75 -15.33 -14.52
C SER A 77 -7.67 -15.44 -13.00
N GLU A 78 -6.60 -16.03 -12.46
CA GLU A 78 -6.38 -16.08 -11.00
C GLU A 78 -6.09 -14.70 -10.44
N SER A 79 -5.28 -13.90 -11.14
CA SER A 79 -5.00 -12.50 -10.78
C SER A 79 -6.26 -11.65 -10.82
N ASP A 80 -7.07 -11.79 -11.88
CA ASP A 80 -8.34 -11.07 -12.04
C ASP A 80 -9.34 -11.44 -10.94
N SER A 81 -9.43 -12.73 -10.60
CA SER A 81 -10.24 -13.21 -9.49
C SER A 81 -9.79 -12.64 -8.15
N PHE A 82 -8.48 -12.55 -7.92
CA PHE A 82 -7.92 -11.96 -6.70
C PHE A 82 -8.27 -10.47 -6.58
N VAL A 83 -8.15 -9.71 -7.67
CA VAL A 83 -8.53 -8.29 -7.71
C VAL A 83 -10.03 -8.12 -7.45
N ALA A 84 -10.87 -8.97 -8.04
CA ALA A 84 -12.31 -8.95 -7.82
C ALA A 84 -12.68 -9.24 -6.36
N ASP A 85 -12.02 -10.21 -5.75
CA ASP A 85 -12.23 -10.56 -4.35
C ASP A 85 -11.83 -9.42 -3.38
N MET A 86 -10.71 -8.75 -3.65
CA MET A 86 -10.29 -7.58 -2.87
C MET A 86 -11.26 -6.40 -3.03
N ARG A 87 -11.88 -6.26 -4.20
CA ARG A 87 -12.96 -5.27 -4.43
C ARG A 87 -14.22 -5.59 -3.64
N ASP A 88 -14.52 -6.87 -3.45
CA ASP A 88 -15.62 -7.34 -2.61
C ASP A 88 -15.32 -7.21 -1.10
N GLY A 89 -14.14 -6.69 -0.75
CA GLY A 89 -13.74 -6.43 0.63
C GLY A 89 -13.10 -7.62 1.34
N LYS A 90 -12.74 -8.68 0.61
CA LYS A 90 -11.91 -9.75 1.19
C LYS A 90 -10.54 -9.22 1.55
N ASP A 91 -9.99 -9.72 2.64
CA ASP A 91 -8.63 -9.40 3.04
C ASP A 91 -7.59 -10.38 2.46
N TYR A 92 -6.32 -10.01 2.55
CA TYR A 92 -5.21 -10.82 2.05
C TYR A 92 -5.10 -12.20 2.74
N ARG A 93 -5.45 -12.32 4.03
CA ARG A 93 -5.37 -13.59 4.76
C ARG A 93 -6.41 -14.57 4.21
N GLN A 94 -7.63 -14.11 4.01
CA GLN A 94 -8.72 -14.90 3.41
C GLN A 94 -8.34 -15.41 2.02
N LEU A 95 -7.62 -14.60 1.23
CA LEU A 95 -7.14 -15.01 -0.10
C LEU A 95 -6.06 -16.09 -0.01
N VAL A 96 -5.07 -15.93 0.88
CA VAL A 96 -4.05 -16.95 1.13
C VAL A 96 -4.68 -18.25 1.63
N GLU A 97 -5.69 -18.18 2.50
CA GLU A 97 -6.47 -19.34 2.95
C GLU A 97 -7.21 -20.02 1.78
N GLY A 98 -7.77 -19.24 0.86
CA GLY A 98 -8.37 -19.75 -0.38
C GLY A 98 -7.38 -20.52 -1.25
N ILE A 99 -6.17 -19.98 -1.44
CA ILE A 99 -5.08 -20.67 -2.17
C ILE A 99 -4.72 -21.98 -1.46
N ARG A 100 -4.64 -21.98 -0.13
CA ARG A 100 -4.34 -23.19 0.67
C ARG A 100 -5.46 -24.23 0.66
N ALA A 101 -6.70 -23.79 0.52
CA ALA A 101 -7.85 -24.69 0.37
C ALA A 101 -7.87 -25.39 -1.00
N SER A 102 -7.15 -24.86 -2.00
CA SER A 102 -7.08 -25.41 -3.35
C SER A 102 -6.53 -26.83 -3.39
N LYS A 103 -6.93 -27.57 -4.44
CA LYS A 103 -6.41 -28.92 -4.69
C LYS A 103 -4.92 -28.91 -4.97
N GLU A 104 -4.45 -27.90 -5.72
CA GLU A 104 -3.04 -27.75 -6.06
C GLU A 104 -2.17 -27.65 -4.82
N TYR A 105 -2.53 -26.79 -3.88
CA TYR A 105 -1.81 -26.65 -2.63
C TYR A 105 -1.75 -27.99 -1.87
N LYS A 106 -2.91 -28.65 -1.68
CA LYS A 106 -2.99 -29.93 -0.99
C LYS A 106 -2.14 -31.03 -1.64
N SER A 107 -2.11 -31.06 -2.97
CA SER A 107 -1.28 -31.99 -3.74
C SER A 107 0.21 -31.69 -3.64
N LYS A 108 0.61 -30.41 -3.59
CA LYS A 108 2.01 -30.01 -3.45
C LYS A 108 2.54 -30.29 -2.04
N CYS A 109 1.76 -29.93 -1.03
CA CYS A 109 2.18 -30.00 0.37
C CYS A 109 2.08 -31.40 0.99
N SER A 110 1.49 -32.37 0.29
CA SER A 110 1.48 -33.77 0.71
C SER A 110 2.86 -34.43 0.55
N VAL A 111 3.69 -33.94 -0.37
CA VAL A 111 5.03 -34.48 -0.67
C VAL A 111 6.11 -33.74 0.11
N THR A 112 6.02 -32.42 0.27
CA THR A 112 7.01 -31.60 0.97
C THR A 112 6.32 -30.52 1.81
N PRO A 113 6.76 -30.27 3.06
CA PRO A 113 6.15 -29.24 3.90
C PRO A 113 6.26 -27.84 3.25
N CYS A 114 5.11 -27.24 2.95
CA CYS A 114 5.02 -25.89 2.36
C CYS A 114 5.28 -24.74 3.36
N THR A 115 5.83 -25.05 4.54
CA THR A 115 6.17 -24.06 5.57
C THR A 115 7.64 -23.62 5.51
N SER A 116 8.49 -24.30 4.74
CA SER A 116 9.93 -24.01 4.65
C SER A 116 10.23 -22.57 4.23
N ARG A 117 9.52 -22.05 3.22
CA ARG A 117 9.68 -20.68 2.72
C ARG A 117 9.28 -19.64 3.77
N ALA A 118 8.21 -19.91 4.51
CA ALA A 118 7.81 -19.06 5.62
C ALA A 118 8.88 -19.06 6.72
N GLY A 119 9.46 -20.21 7.04
CA GLY A 119 10.60 -20.31 7.97
C GLY A 119 11.80 -19.47 7.52
N HIS A 120 12.25 -19.66 6.28
CA HIS A 120 13.38 -18.88 5.73
C HIS A 120 13.10 -17.38 5.67
N ALA A 121 11.87 -16.97 5.34
CA ALA A 121 11.49 -15.56 5.36
C ALA A 121 11.56 -14.96 6.76
N VAL A 122 11.16 -15.71 7.80
CA VAL A 122 11.30 -15.30 9.20
C VAL A 122 12.78 -15.18 9.57
N GLU A 123 13.59 -16.20 9.30
CA GLU A 123 15.03 -16.18 9.61
C GLU A 123 15.73 -14.99 8.97
N SER A 124 15.51 -14.78 7.66
CA SER A 124 16.07 -13.63 6.93
C SER A 124 15.59 -12.31 7.52
N THR A 125 14.31 -12.20 7.88
CA THR A 125 13.76 -10.94 8.41
C THR A 125 14.33 -10.58 9.78
N PHE A 126 14.56 -11.58 10.65
CA PHE A 126 15.23 -11.36 11.94
C PHE A 126 16.69 -10.97 11.76
N LEU A 127 17.40 -11.61 10.82
CA LEU A 127 18.78 -11.24 10.49
C LEU A 127 18.85 -9.82 9.90
N ASP A 128 17.93 -9.46 9.01
CA ASP A 128 17.90 -8.13 8.38
C ASP A 128 17.59 -7.01 9.37
N VAL A 129 16.61 -7.22 10.27
CA VAL A 129 16.08 -6.16 11.15
C VAL A 129 16.77 -6.12 12.51
N LEU A 130 16.99 -7.29 13.12
CA LEU A 130 17.52 -7.41 14.48
C LEU A 130 18.99 -7.85 14.51
N LEU A 131 19.58 -8.12 13.33
CA LEU A 131 20.99 -8.53 13.18
C LEU A 131 21.35 -9.77 14.01
N ARG A 132 20.40 -10.68 14.20
CA ARG A 132 20.58 -11.94 14.92
C ARG A 132 19.73 -13.07 14.33
N SER A 133 20.08 -14.30 14.70
CA SER A 133 19.20 -15.45 14.44
C SER A 133 17.93 -15.36 15.27
N VAL A 134 16.82 -15.77 14.67
CA VAL A 134 15.54 -15.98 15.36
C VAL A 134 15.65 -17.16 16.32
N ASP A 135 15.01 -17.06 17.47
CA ASP A 135 14.92 -18.18 18.42
C ASP A 135 13.88 -19.22 17.96
N PRO A 136 13.98 -20.49 18.38
CA PRO A 136 13.09 -21.54 17.87
C PRO A 136 11.60 -21.28 18.12
N THR A 137 11.26 -20.65 19.23
CA THR A 137 9.87 -20.36 19.60
C THR A 137 9.27 -19.26 18.72
N ALA A 138 9.99 -18.15 18.55
CA ALA A 138 9.59 -17.09 17.63
C ALA A 138 9.59 -17.56 16.17
N LEU A 139 10.55 -18.41 15.77
CA LEU A 139 10.60 -19.00 14.44
C LEU A 139 9.31 -19.77 14.16
N GLN A 140 8.92 -20.67 15.07
CA GLN A 140 7.69 -21.45 14.89
C GLN A 140 6.44 -20.56 14.83
N SER A 141 6.34 -19.58 15.73
CA SER A 141 5.18 -18.69 15.81
C SER A 141 5.04 -17.81 14.56
N TYR A 142 6.09 -17.09 14.17
CA TYR A 142 6.04 -16.22 12.99
C TYR A 142 5.97 -17.01 11.69
N THR A 143 6.57 -18.21 11.61
CA THR A 143 6.41 -19.09 10.45
C THR A 143 4.94 -19.43 10.26
N ASN A 144 4.25 -19.78 11.35
CA ASN A 144 2.82 -20.06 11.30
C ASN A 144 2.02 -18.82 10.87
N GLU A 145 2.32 -17.64 11.38
CA GLU A 145 1.64 -16.40 10.97
C GLU A 145 1.85 -16.06 9.49
N LEU A 146 3.09 -16.12 9.00
CA LEU A 146 3.40 -15.90 7.57
C LEU A 146 2.67 -16.92 6.71
N HIS A 147 2.62 -18.17 7.17
CA HIS A 147 1.90 -19.23 6.50
C HIS A 147 0.37 -19.03 6.47
N HIS A 148 -0.19 -18.27 7.42
CA HIS A 148 -1.60 -17.88 7.46
C HIS A 148 -1.87 -16.48 6.89
N GLY A 149 -0.93 -15.92 6.12
CA GLY A 149 -1.13 -14.69 5.37
C GLY A 149 -0.64 -13.43 6.07
N LEU A 150 0.20 -13.52 7.11
CA LEU A 150 0.97 -12.35 7.56
C LEU A 150 1.98 -11.97 6.47
N HIS A 151 1.91 -10.74 5.98
CA HIS A 151 2.87 -10.25 4.99
C HIS A 151 4.26 -10.05 5.63
N VAL A 152 5.33 -10.39 4.90
CA VAL A 152 6.72 -10.20 5.37
C VAL A 152 7.00 -8.74 5.73
N ALA A 153 6.43 -7.80 4.98
CA ALA A 153 6.52 -6.37 5.30
C ALA A 153 5.92 -6.03 6.67
N LYS A 154 4.81 -6.67 7.05
CA LYS A 154 4.20 -6.48 8.37
C LYS A 154 5.04 -7.10 9.47
N LEU A 155 5.65 -8.27 9.24
CA LEU A 155 6.64 -8.84 10.17
C LEU A 155 7.80 -7.87 10.39
N ARG A 156 8.36 -7.29 9.32
CA ARG A 156 9.41 -6.26 9.43
C ARG A 156 8.96 -5.07 10.29
N SER A 157 7.74 -4.57 10.09
CA SER A 157 7.19 -3.50 10.94
C SER A 157 7.08 -3.91 12.40
N ILE A 158 6.56 -5.11 12.69
CA ILE A 158 6.45 -5.63 14.06
C ILE A 158 7.83 -5.69 14.73
N LEU A 159 8.85 -6.19 14.03
CA LEU A 159 10.20 -6.24 14.58
C LEU A 159 10.78 -4.85 14.82
N ARG A 160 10.57 -3.89 13.91
CA ARG A 160 11.01 -2.49 14.08
C ARG A 160 10.32 -1.77 15.24
N GLU A 161 9.09 -2.15 15.56
CA GLU A 161 8.33 -1.60 16.68
C GLU A 161 8.70 -2.22 18.04
N SER A 162 9.47 -3.32 18.04
CA SER A 162 9.84 -4.03 19.26
C SER A 162 10.82 -3.27 20.16
N GLU A 163 10.76 -3.54 21.47
CA GLU A 163 11.74 -3.02 22.43
C GLU A 163 13.16 -3.48 22.09
N GLU A 164 13.30 -4.70 21.56
CA GLU A 164 14.58 -5.24 21.15
C GLU A 164 15.23 -4.42 20.02
N TYR A 165 14.44 -4.00 19.03
CA TYR A 165 14.95 -3.11 17.99
C TYR A 165 15.38 -1.77 18.57
N ARG A 166 14.57 -1.18 19.47
CA ARG A 166 14.95 0.07 20.16
C ARG A 166 16.27 -0.07 20.92
N ASP A 167 16.44 -1.15 21.68
CA ASP A 167 17.67 -1.42 22.42
C ASP A 167 18.86 -1.62 21.49
N LEU A 168 18.67 -2.30 20.35
CA LEU A 168 19.70 -2.45 19.32
C LEU A 168 20.15 -1.08 18.80
N CYS A 169 19.21 -0.17 18.55
CA CYS A 169 19.49 1.20 18.11
C CYS A 169 20.27 2.00 19.15
N LEU A 170 19.86 1.92 20.41
CA LEU A 170 20.54 2.61 21.50
C LEU A 170 21.99 2.13 21.68
N ARG A 171 22.24 0.84 21.46
CA ARG A 171 23.57 0.24 21.66
C ARG A 171 24.51 0.41 20.47
N ARG A 172 24.01 0.34 19.24
CA ARG A 172 24.83 0.35 18.03
C ARG A 172 24.88 1.70 17.30
N GLY A 173 24.09 2.68 17.75
CA GLY A 173 24.05 4.01 17.16
C GLY A 173 23.03 4.12 16.02
N GLU A 174 22.73 5.38 15.66
CA GLU A 174 21.65 5.78 14.75
C GLU A 174 21.77 5.15 13.35
N ASP A 175 23.00 4.89 12.89
CA ASP A 175 23.31 4.34 11.56
C ASP A 175 22.74 2.93 11.31
N VAL A 176 22.50 2.14 12.37
CA VAL A 176 21.95 0.78 12.27
C VAL A 176 20.42 0.79 12.14
N CYS A 177 19.79 1.90 12.51
CA CYS A 177 18.37 1.95 12.81
C CYS A 177 17.55 2.90 11.96
N GLU A 178 18.09 3.31 10.82
CA GLU A 178 17.56 4.45 10.09
C GLU A 178 16.78 4.09 8.80
N PRO A 179 15.50 3.66 8.93
CA PRO A 179 14.46 3.95 7.95
C PRO A 179 13.66 5.23 8.32
N ALA A 180 13.86 5.80 9.50
CA ALA A 180 13.02 6.87 10.07
C ALA A 180 13.39 8.28 9.53
N ARG A 181 14.65 8.71 9.48
CA ARG A 181 15.17 9.81 8.64
C ARG A 181 14.83 9.55 7.20
N GLU A 182 14.95 8.33 6.67
CA GLU A 182 14.61 8.14 5.25
C GLU A 182 13.11 8.42 5.01
N GLN A 183 12.22 7.96 5.89
CA GLN A 183 10.79 8.27 5.86
C GLN A 183 10.51 9.76 6.14
N VAL A 184 11.18 10.37 7.11
CA VAL A 184 11.04 11.79 7.45
C VAL A 184 11.57 12.68 6.32
N GLN A 185 12.71 12.35 5.70
CA GLN A 185 13.26 13.01 4.51
C GLN A 185 12.35 12.83 3.30
N THR A 186 11.78 11.64 3.13
CA THR A 186 10.80 11.38 2.07
C THR A 186 9.55 12.22 2.26
N LEU A 187 9.01 12.28 3.49
CA LEU A 187 7.87 13.13 3.83
C LEU A 187 8.22 14.62 3.68
N TYR A 188 9.40 15.06 4.10
CA TYR A 188 9.87 16.44 3.92
C TYR A 188 9.99 16.81 2.44
N ARG A 189 10.54 15.93 1.59
CA ARG A 189 10.58 16.16 0.14
C ARG A 189 9.20 16.14 -0.51
N GLN A 190 8.33 15.22 -0.11
CA GLN A 190 7.00 15.06 -0.71
C GLN A 190 6.02 16.16 -0.28
N VAL A 191 6.05 16.57 0.99
CA VAL A 191 5.10 17.55 1.57
C VAL A 191 5.65 18.97 1.51
N LEU A 192 6.95 19.15 1.75
CA LEU A 192 7.58 20.47 1.89
C LEU A 192 8.58 20.80 0.77
N GLY A 193 8.85 19.87 -0.16
CA GLY A 193 9.75 20.10 -1.29
C GLY A 193 11.21 20.37 -0.90
N ARG A 194 11.60 20.06 0.34
CA ARG A 194 12.92 20.38 0.91
C ARG A 194 13.42 19.23 1.79
N GLU A 195 14.71 19.23 2.12
CA GLU A 195 15.28 18.32 3.12
C GLU A 195 14.95 18.79 4.57
N PRO A 196 14.99 17.88 5.56
CA PRO A 196 14.87 18.23 6.98
C PRO A 196 15.98 19.17 7.45
N ASP A 197 15.65 20.07 8.39
CA ASP A 197 16.62 21.00 8.97
C ASP A 197 17.67 20.23 9.81
N PRO A 198 18.97 20.56 9.71
CA PRO A 198 20.02 19.90 10.49
C PRO A 198 19.88 20.20 11.99
N GLN A 199 20.12 19.20 12.84
CA GLN A 199 20.23 19.38 14.30
C GLN A 199 21.57 20.00 14.69
#